data_AF-A0A5Q2TIM2-F1
#
_entry.id   AF-A0A5Q2TIM2-F1
#
_cell.length_a   1.000
_cell.length_b   1.000
_cell.length_c   1.000
_cell.angle_alpha   90.00
_cell.angle_beta   90.00
_cell.angle_gamma   90.00
#
_symmetry.space_group_name_H-M   'P 1'
#
loop_
_entity.id
_entity.type
_entity.pdbx_description
1 polymer ?
#
loop_
_entity_poly.entity_id
_entity_poly.type
_entity_poly.pdbx_seq_one_letter_code
_entity_poly.pdbx_strand_id
1 'polypeptide(L)'
;MSGSIQKVFQFCYKLFLISFYYWLYLLKGIVIYSFIPATASLLQTSEQFLIKENPEDIGELFKKNYQGYDSYRFVSFFSIMFIILSYTALFFTNRSDHPFSLAFIILIIYLMILFVANFTFVMYYLMNGIKDWKNLLALAFVSSIKYPLRSLYILFILAILYFLFTWNLVAFIALAPCIYGCGITTSFIKFSPPFLEK
;
A
#
# COMPACT_ATOMS: atom_id res chain seq x y z
N MET A 1 24.92 -9.95 -25.97
CA MET A 1 24.82 -8.93 -24.89
C MET A 1 23.64 -7.96 -25.04
N SER A 2 23.12 -7.69 -26.25
CA SER A 2 21.95 -6.80 -26.47
C SER A 2 20.65 -7.24 -25.75
N GLY A 3 20.41 -8.54 -25.58
CA GLY A 3 19.17 -9.04 -24.96
C GLY A 3 19.02 -8.83 -23.45
N SER A 4 20.09 -8.57 -22.70
CA SER A 4 20.00 -8.35 -21.25
C SER A 4 19.53 -6.94 -20.92
N ILE A 5 20.10 -5.95 -21.62
CA ILE A 5 19.76 -4.53 -21.44
C ILE A 5 18.30 -4.28 -21.84
N GLN A 6 17.86 -4.84 -22.98
CA GLN A 6 16.47 -4.70 -23.44
C GLN A 6 15.46 -5.27 -22.44
N LYS A 7 15.77 -6.41 -21.80
CA LYS A 7 14.93 -6.99 -20.74
C LYS A 7 14.84 -6.08 -19.51
N VAL A 8 15.94 -5.48 -19.10
CA VAL A 8 15.95 -4.52 -17.97
C VAL A 8 15.10 -3.28 -18.31
N PHE A 9 15.25 -2.73 -19.51
CA PHE A 9 14.42 -1.59 -19.94
C PHE A 9 12.92 -1.94 -20.02
N GLN A 10 12.57 -3.11 -20.55
CA GLN A 10 11.19 -3.58 -20.58
C GLN A 10 10.62 -3.80 -19.18
N PHE A 11 11.43 -4.32 -18.26
CA PHE A 11 11.05 -4.49 -16.87
C PHE A 11 10.77 -3.13 -16.21
N CYS A 12 11.71 -2.19 -16.30
CA CYS A 12 11.53 -0.83 -15.78
C CYS A 12 10.32 -0.14 -16.40
N TYR A 13 10.14 -0.26 -17.72
CA TYR A 13 9.00 0.30 -18.44
C TYR A 13 7.67 -0.21 -17.89
N LYS A 14 7.53 -1.53 -17.71
CA LYS A 14 6.32 -2.13 -17.15
C LYS A 14 6.06 -1.68 -15.71
N LEU A 15 7.09 -1.52 -14.89
CA LEU A 15 6.95 -0.95 -13.54
C LEU A 15 6.42 0.49 -13.58
N PHE A 16 7.02 1.36 -14.39
CA PHE A 16 6.52 2.73 -14.57
C PHE A 16 5.07 2.76 -15.04
N LEU A 17 4.69 1.84 -15.90
CA LEU A 17 3.32 1.72 -16.41
C LEU A 17 2.33 1.28 -15.31
N ILE A 18 2.72 0.34 -14.43
CA ILE A 18 1.94 -0.01 -13.22
C ILE A 18 1.74 1.23 -12.33
N SER A 19 2.81 2.00 -12.10
CA SER A 19 2.75 3.23 -11.30
C SER A 19 1.84 4.30 -11.93
N PHE A 20 1.94 4.49 -13.24
CA PHE A 20 1.06 5.39 -13.98
C PHE A 20 -0.41 5.00 -13.82
N TYR A 21 -0.74 3.71 -14.00
CA TYR A 21 -2.12 3.23 -13.81
C TYR A 21 -2.60 3.38 -12.36
N TYR A 22 -1.74 3.14 -11.36
CA TYR A 22 -2.09 3.41 -9.98
C TYR A 22 -2.56 4.85 -9.77
N TRP A 23 -1.81 5.85 -10.25
CA TRP A 23 -2.22 7.25 -10.13
C TRP A 23 -3.48 7.58 -10.91
N LEU A 24 -3.61 7.07 -12.13
CA LEU A 24 -4.80 7.29 -12.96
C LEU A 24 -6.07 6.78 -12.27
N TYR A 25 -6.04 5.56 -11.75
CA TYR A 25 -7.18 4.97 -11.05
C TYR A 25 -7.40 5.56 -9.66
N LEU A 26 -6.34 6.00 -8.98
CA LEU A 26 -6.46 6.75 -7.74
C LEU A 26 -7.17 8.09 -7.97
N LEU A 27 -6.82 8.83 -9.03
CA LEU A 27 -7.49 10.09 -9.37
C LEU A 27 -8.94 9.89 -9.83
N LYS A 28 -9.25 8.77 -10.49
CA LYS A 28 -10.61 8.45 -10.96
C LYS A 28 -11.66 8.41 -9.83
N GLY A 29 -11.29 7.99 -8.62
CA GLY A 29 -12.17 8.00 -7.44
C GLY A 29 -11.92 9.18 -6.50
N ILE A 30 -11.31 10.27 -6.98
CA ILE A 30 -10.97 11.48 -6.20
C ILE A 30 -10.09 11.12 -4.99
N VAL A 31 -9.23 10.11 -5.12
CA VAL A 31 -8.37 9.52 -4.06
C VAL A 31 -9.16 8.85 -2.93
N ILE A 32 -10.15 9.53 -2.36
CA ILE A 32 -10.89 9.13 -1.15
C ILE A 32 -11.68 7.84 -1.36
N TYR A 33 -12.30 7.65 -2.54
CA TYR A 33 -13.09 6.44 -2.82
C TYR A 33 -12.28 5.34 -3.51
N SER A 34 -11.17 5.69 -4.15
CA SER A 34 -10.36 4.78 -4.96
C SER A 34 -9.14 4.24 -4.22
N PHE A 35 -8.83 4.71 -3.01
CA PHE A 35 -7.61 4.34 -2.31
C PHE A 35 -7.42 2.82 -2.16
N ILE A 36 -8.38 2.11 -1.56
CA ILE A 36 -8.30 0.66 -1.40
C ILE A 36 -8.31 -0.06 -2.75
N PRO A 37 -9.26 0.20 -3.67
CA PRO A 37 -9.25 -0.44 -4.98
C PRO A 37 -7.94 -0.23 -5.75
N ALA A 38 -7.38 0.97 -5.75
CA ALA A 38 -6.14 1.29 -6.45
C ALA A 38 -4.93 0.61 -5.79
N THR A 39 -4.81 0.64 -4.45
CA THR A 39 -3.70 0.02 -3.74
C THR A 39 -3.74 -1.51 -3.81
N ALA A 40 -4.91 -2.12 -3.66
CA ALA A 40 -5.06 -3.58 -3.82
C ALA A 40 -4.72 -4.01 -5.25
N SER A 41 -5.16 -3.25 -6.26
CA SER A 41 -4.83 -3.51 -7.66
C SER A 41 -3.35 -3.34 -7.96
N LEU A 42 -2.70 -2.35 -7.34
CA LEU A 42 -1.25 -2.16 -7.43
C LEU A 42 -0.53 -3.41 -6.93
N LEU A 43 -0.85 -3.89 -5.71
CA LEU A 43 -0.21 -5.09 -5.16
C LEU A 43 -0.46 -6.32 -6.03
N GLN A 44 -1.71 -6.57 -6.42
CA GLN A 44 -2.06 -7.74 -7.22
C GLN A 44 -1.43 -7.72 -8.61
N THR A 45 -1.38 -6.55 -9.25
CA THR A 45 -0.73 -6.40 -10.57
C THR A 45 0.78 -6.53 -10.43
N SER A 46 1.39 -5.99 -9.38
CA SER A 46 2.82 -6.18 -9.08
C SER A 46 3.16 -7.65 -8.82
N GLU A 47 2.34 -8.38 -8.07
CA GLU A 47 2.52 -9.82 -7.83
C GLU A 47 2.42 -10.62 -9.12
N GLN A 48 1.36 -10.41 -9.89
CA GLN A 48 1.17 -11.09 -11.17
C GLN A 48 2.30 -10.78 -12.15
N PHE A 49 2.83 -9.56 -12.16
CA PHE A 49 3.97 -9.19 -12.99
C PHE A 49 5.29 -9.81 -12.52
N LEU A 50 5.52 -9.91 -11.22
CA LEU A 50 6.74 -10.49 -10.66
C LEU A 50 6.77 -12.03 -10.76
N ILE A 51 5.60 -12.68 -10.66
CA ILE A 51 5.49 -14.15 -10.68
C ILE A 51 5.23 -14.68 -12.10
N LYS A 52 4.38 -14.02 -12.90
CA LYS A 52 4.09 -14.45 -14.27
C LYS A 52 4.94 -13.63 -15.24
N GLU A 53 5.90 -14.29 -15.89
CA GLU A 53 6.68 -13.67 -16.97
C GLU A 53 5.73 -13.18 -18.07
N ASN A 54 5.70 -11.85 -18.28
CA ASN A 54 4.98 -11.15 -19.35
C ASN A 54 3.44 -11.28 -19.39
N PRO A 55 2.69 -10.56 -18.53
CA PRO A 55 1.36 -10.13 -18.92
C PRO A 55 1.47 -9.23 -20.18
N GLU A 56 0.71 -9.57 -21.22
CA GLU A 56 0.74 -8.90 -22.53
C GLU A 56 0.18 -7.47 -22.46
N ASP A 57 -0.73 -7.18 -21.53
CA ASP A 57 -1.20 -5.82 -21.24
C ASP A 57 -1.39 -5.57 -19.73
N ILE A 58 -0.49 -4.77 -19.15
CA ILE A 58 -0.57 -4.33 -17.74
C ILE A 58 -1.78 -3.44 -17.50
N GLY A 59 -2.21 -2.65 -18.49
CA GLY A 59 -3.35 -1.74 -18.36
C GLY A 59 -4.66 -2.48 -18.22
N GLU A 60 -4.89 -3.49 -19.06
CA GLU A 60 -6.06 -4.38 -18.92
C GLU A 60 -6.03 -5.17 -17.61
N LEU A 61 -4.84 -5.65 -17.23
CA LEU A 61 -4.67 -6.38 -15.98
C LEU A 61 -5.00 -5.51 -14.76
N PHE A 62 -4.46 -4.29 -14.72
CA PHE A 62 -4.72 -3.33 -13.64
C PHE A 62 -6.20 -2.97 -13.59
N LYS A 63 -6.83 -2.70 -14.75
CA LYS A 63 -8.26 -2.40 -14.85
C LYS A 63 -9.12 -3.54 -14.30
N LYS A 64 -8.82 -4.78 -14.67
CA LYS A 64 -9.53 -5.98 -14.20
C LYS A 64 -9.41 -6.13 -12.68
N ASN A 65 -8.19 -5.99 -12.15
CA ASN A 65 -7.95 -6.05 -10.71
C ASN A 65 -8.72 -4.92 -9.98
N TYR A 66 -8.72 -3.70 -10.53
CA TYR A 66 -9.44 -2.55 -9.95
C TYR A 66 -10.94 -2.79 -9.86
N GLN A 67 -11.56 -3.31 -10.92
CA GLN A 67 -12.98 -3.65 -10.92
C GLN A 67 -13.30 -4.74 -9.88
N GLY A 68 -12.37 -5.65 -9.61
CA GLY A 68 -12.51 -6.68 -8.57
C GLY A 68 -12.62 -6.13 -7.14
N TYR A 69 -12.12 -4.92 -6.90
CA TYR A 69 -12.14 -4.27 -5.58
C TYR A 69 -13.10 -3.09 -5.48
N ASP A 70 -13.93 -2.85 -6.49
CA ASP A 70 -14.80 -1.67 -6.55
C ASP A 70 -15.82 -1.59 -5.40
N SER A 71 -16.15 -2.74 -4.78
CA SER A 71 -17.01 -2.80 -3.59
C SER A 71 -16.41 -2.14 -2.35
N TYR A 72 -15.10 -1.90 -2.30
CA TYR A 72 -14.39 -1.36 -1.13
C TYR A 72 -14.25 0.17 -1.15
N ARG A 73 -15.01 0.88 -2.00
CA ARG A 73 -14.99 2.36 -2.07
C ARG A 73 -15.36 3.04 -0.75
N PHE A 74 -16.39 2.55 -0.06
CA PHE A 74 -16.79 3.11 1.23
C PHE A 74 -15.73 2.89 2.31
N VAL A 75 -15.08 1.73 2.28
CA VAL A 75 -13.99 1.44 3.20
C VAL A 75 -12.80 2.37 2.95
N SER A 76 -12.50 2.68 1.69
CA SER A 76 -11.50 3.69 1.32
C SER A 76 -11.81 5.05 1.95
N PHE A 77 -13.08 5.47 1.89
CA PHE A 77 -13.51 6.72 2.49
C PHE A 77 -13.21 6.74 4.00
N PHE A 78 -13.59 5.70 4.74
CA PHE A 78 -13.30 5.65 6.18
C PHE A 78 -11.80 5.61 6.49
N SER A 79 -11.01 4.86 5.70
CA SER A 79 -9.56 4.81 5.85
C SER A 79 -8.90 6.18 5.63
N ILE A 80 -9.29 6.91 4.59
CA ILE A 80 -8.74 8.24 4.30
C ILE A 80 -9.23 9.27 5.31
N MET A 81 -10.50 9.23 5.72
CA MET A 81 -11.02 10.10 6.77
C MET A 81 -10.28 9.88 8.09
N PHE A 82 -9.98 8.64 8.45
CA PHE A 82 -9.16 8.34 9.64
C PHE A 82 -7.78 9.01 9.57
N ILE A 83 -7.09 8.95 8.42
CA ILE A 83 -5.79 9.61 8.23
C ILE A 83 -5.94 11.13 8.38
N ILE A 84 -6.92 11.74 7.71
CA ILE A 84 -7.15 13.19 7.75
C ILE A 84 -7.43 13.63 9.20
N LEU A 85 -8.36 12.98 9.88
CA LEU A 85 -8.70 13.29 11.27
C LEU A 85 -7.52 13.10 12.22
N SER A 86 -6.72 12.05 12.03
CA SER A 86 -5.52 11.82 12.84
C SER A 86 -4.49 12.93 12.64
N TYR A 87 -4.27 13.36 11.40
CA TYR A 87 -3.34 14.46 11.10
C TYR A 87 -3.84 15.80 11.63
N THR A 88 -5.15 16.08 11.48
CA THR A 88 -5.78 17.28 12.06
C THR A 88 -5.68 17.27 13.59
N ALA A 89 -5.96 16.14 14.25
CA ALA A 89 -5.80 16.00 15.69
C ALA A 89 -4.35 16.22 16.12
N LEU A 90 -3.38 15.67 15.36
CA LEU A 90 -1.96 15.85 15.61
C LEU A 90 -1.56 17.33 15.54
N PHE A 91 -2.03 18.06 14.52
CA PHE A 91 -1.75 19.49 14.35
C PHE A 91 -2.25 20.32 15.55
N PHE A 92 -3.50 20.13 15.96
CA PHE A 92 -4.07 20.87 17.09
C PHE A 92 -3.42 20.49 18.42
N THR A 93 -3.13 19.20 18.63
CA THR A 93 -2.44 18.73 19.84
C THR A 93 -1.03 19.30 19.93
N ASN A 94 -0.31 19.36 18.81
CA ASN A 94 1.04 19.93 18.76
C ASN A 94 1.08 21.44 19.02
N ARG A 95 -0.01 22.16 18.76
CA ARG A 95 -0.13 23.60 19.03
C ARG A 95 -0.70 23.91 20.43
N SER A 96 -1.10 22.88 21.18
CA SER A 96 -1.73 23.03 22.49
C SER A 96 -0.67 23.10 23.59
N ASP A 97 -0.77 24.11 24.46
CA ASP A 97 0.09 24.26 25.65
C ASP A 97 -0.32 23.36 26.83
N HIS A 98 -1.27 22.45 26.63
CA HIS A 98 -1.74 21.55 27.68
C HIS A 98 -0.61 20.58 28.13
N PRO A 99 -0.48 20.29 29.44
CA PRO A 99 0.60 19.43 29.96
C PRO A 99 0.59 18.00 29.38
N PHE A 100 -0.57 17.52 28.91
CA PHE A 100 -0.72 16.20 28.30
C PHE A 100 -0.51 16.18 26.77
N SER A 101 -0.25 17.32 26.12
CA SER A 101 -0.11 17.41 24.66
C SER A 101 0.93 16.41 24.12
N LEU A 102 2.09 16.29 24.78
CA LEU A 102 3.14 15.36 24.36
C LEU A 102 2.66 13.89 24.38
N ALA A 103 1.94 13.48 25.42
CA ALA A 103 1.42 12.12 25.55
C ALA A 103 0.41 11.81 24.44
N PHE A 104 -0.47 12.77 24.12
CA PHE A 104 -1.42 12.63 23.01
C PHE A 104 -0.74 12.57 21.64
N ILE A 105 0.30 13.38 21.41
CA ILE A 105 1.10 13.33 20.17
C ILE A 105 1.69 11.93 19.97
N ILE A 106 2.33 11.38 21.00
CA ILE A 106 2.93 10.03 20.95
C ILE A 106 1.85 8.98 20.66
N LEU A 107 0.70 9.07 21.33
CA LEU A 107 -0.42 8.16 21.11
C LEU A 107 -0.97 8.23 19.68
N ILE A 108 -1.17 9.42 19.13
CA ILE A 108 -1.68 9.61 17.76
C ILE A 108 -0.67 9.05 16.75
N ILE A 109 0.62 9.36 16.91
CA ILE A 109 1.68 8.82 16.04
C ILE A 109 1.70 7.30 16.10
N TYR A 110 1.62 6.72 17.29
CA TYR A 110 1.56 5.26 17.47
C TYR A 110 0.36 4.65 16.74
N LEU A 111 -0.84 5.23 16.88
CA LEU A 111 -2.04 4.76 16.19
C LEU A 111 -1.92 4.89 14.67
N MET A 112 -1.30 5.96 14.16
CA MET A 112 -1.04 6.13 12.72
C MET A 112 -0.08 5.06 12.19
N ILE A 113 1.02 4.79 12.89
CA ILE A 113 1.98 3.73 12.53
C ILE A 113 1.28 2.37 12.51
N LEU A 114 0.52 2.06 13.57
CA LEU A 114 -0.22 0.82 13.68
C LEU A 114 -1.26 0.68 12.56
N PHE A 115 -1.99 1.75 12.25
CA PHE A 115 -2.96 1.79 11.16
C PHE A 115 -2.30 1.49 9.81
N VAL A 116 -1.18 2.14 9.50
CA VAL A 116 -0.50 1.95 8.21
C VAL A 116 0.04 0.52 8.09
N ALA A 117 0.68 -0.03 9.12
CA ALA A 117 1.14 -1.42 9.11
C ALA A 117 -0.03 -2.39 8.91
N ASN A 118 -1.12 -2.19 9.68
CA ASN A 118 -2.35 -2.98 9.54
C ASN A 118 -2.94 -2.89 8.14
N PHE A 119 -3.04 -1.68 7.59
CA PHE A 119 -3.59 -1.43 6.27
C PHE A 119 -2.82 -2.19 5.18
N THR A 120 -1.49 -2.25 5.26
CA THR A 120 -0.70 -3.04 4.31
C THR A 120 -0.99 -4.54 4.43
N PHE A 121 -1.11 -5.09 5.64
CA PHE A 121 -1.53 -6.49 5.84
C PHE A 121 -2.96 -6.75 5.34
N VAL A 122 -3.86 -5.78 5.54
CA VAL A 122 -5.23 -5.82 5.02
C VAL A 122 -5.21 -5.99 3.50
N MET A 123 -4.43 -5.17 2.79
CA MET A 123 -4.33 -5.26 1.32
C MET A 123 -3.77 -6.61 0.86
N TYR A 124 -2.78 -7.14 1.58
CA TYR A 124 -2.23 -8.46 1.29
C TYR A 124 -3.26 -9.58 1.46
N TYR A 125 -4.01 -9.60 2.57
CA TYR A 125 -5.05 -10.61 2.79
C TYR A 125 -6.22 -10.47 1.83
N LEU A 126 -6.55 -9.24 1.44
CA LEU A 126 -7.58 -8.96 0.45
C LEU A 126 -7.20 -9.56 -0.92
N MET A 127 -5.94 -9.39 -1.33
CA MET A 127 -5.39 -9.95 -2.57
C MET A 127 -5.41 -11.49 -2.57
N ASN A 128 -5.21 -12.12 -1.41
CA ASN A 128 -5.28 -13.57 -1.23
C ASN A 128 -6.71 -14.13 -1.13
N GLY A 129 -7.74 -13.30 -1.38
CA GLY A 129 -9.12 -13.76 -1.55
C GLY A 129 -9.95 -13.81 -0.27
N ILE A 130 -9.44 -13.31 0.87
CA ILE A 130 -10.26 -13.13 2.07
C ILE A 130 -11.17 -11.92 1.85
N LYS A 131 -12.48 -12.16 1.74
CA LYS A 131 -13.47 -11.11 1.44
C LYS A 131 -14.22 -10.58 2.67
N ASP A 132 -14.26 -11.35 3.76
CA ASP A 132 -14.93 -10.88 4.97
C ASP A 132 -14.07 -9.84 5.70
N TRP A 133 -14.58 -8.62 5.78
CA TRP A 133 -13.85 -7.46 6.30
C TRP A 133 -13.47 -7.61 7.78
N LYS A 134 -14.34 -8.23 8.59
CA LYS A 134 -14.07 -8.42 10.03
C LYS A 134 -12.91 -9.38 10.23
N ASN A 135 -12.95 -10.54 9.56
CA ASN A 135 -11.86 -11.50 9.60
C ASN A 135 -10.56 -10.90 9.05
N LEU A 136 -10.65 -10.11 7.99
CA LEU A 136 -9.50 -9.47 7.36
C LEU A 136 -8.81 -8.49 8.31
N LEU A 137 -9.56 -7.62 8.98
CA LEU A 137 -9.03 -6.71 10.00
C LEU A 137 -8.42 -7.45 11.19
N ALA A 138 -9.09 -8.48 11.70
CA ALA A 138 -8.59 -9.26 12.83
C ALA A 138 -7.27 -9.97 12.48
N LEU A 139 -7.21 -10.60 11.30
CA LEU A 139 -5.99 -11.26 10.81
C LEU A 139 -4.86 -10.26 10.58
N ALA A 140 -5.15 -9.09 10.00
CA ALA A 140 -4.16 -8.03 9.82
C ALA A 140 -3.60 -7.54 11.15
N PHE A 141 -4.46 -7.33 12.15
CA PHE A 141 -4.07 -6.90 13.49
C PHE A 141 -3.16 -7.92 14.17
N VAL A 142 -3.61 -9.17 14.23
CA VAL A 142 -2.80 -10.25 14.81
C VAL A 142 -1.48 -10.40 14.07
N SER A 143 -1.47 -10.32 12.74
CA SER A 143 -0.26 -10.47 11.93
C SER A 143 0.73 -9.32 12.13
N SER A 144 0.21 -8.09 12.26
CA SER A 144 1.05 -6.91 12.50
C SER A 144 1.85 -6.98 13.80
N ILE A 145 1.30 -7.69 14.81
CA ILE A 145 1.95 -7.91 16.11
C ILE A 145 2.80 -9.18 16.09
N LYS A 146 2.27 -10.28 15.54
CA LYS A 146 2.94 -11.59 15.52
C LYS A 146 4.18 -11.62 14.65
N TYR A 147 4.25 -10.77 13.62
CA TYR A 147 5.38 -10.69 12.69
C TYR A 147 6.03 -9.30 12.70
N PRO A 148 6.67 -8.89 13.81
CA PRO A 148 7.17 -7.52 13.98
C PRO A 148 8.25 -7.14 12.97
N LEU A 149 9.10 -8.09 12.54
CA LEU A 149 10.11 -7.84 11.51
C LEU A 149 9.49 -7.42 10.16
N ARG A 150 8.30 -7.93 9.82
CA ARG A 150 7.58 -7.54 8.61
C ARG A 150 6.97 -6.17 8.76
N SER A 151 6.36 -5.90 9.91
CA SER A 151 5.86 -4.56 10.24
C SER A 151 6.98 -3.53 10.16
N LEU A 152 8.18 -3.84 10.68
CA LEU A 152 9.37 -2.99 10.53
C LEU A 152 9.79 -2.82 9.07
N TYR A 153 9.75 -3.88 8.26
CA TYR A 153 10.06 -3.80 6.83
C TYR A 153 9.07 -2.91 6.07
N ILE A 154 7.76 -3.01 6.36
CA ILE A 154 6.73 -2.13 5.80
C ILE A 154 7.03 -0.68 6.18
N LEU A 155 7.34 -0.41 7.45
CA LEU A 155 7.72 0.93 7.91
C LEU A 155 8.99 1.45 7.25
N PHE A 156 9.97 0.57 7.00
CA PHE A 156 11.20 0.92 6.29
C PHE A 156 10.92 1.31 4.83
N ILE A 157 10.06 0.59 4.11
CA ILE A 157 9.61 0.98 2.77
C ILE A 157 8.96 2.37 2.81
N LEU A 158 8.07 2.60 3.78
CA LEU A 158 7.39 3.90 3.91
C LEU A 158 8.36 5.04 4.24
N ALA A 159 9.40 4.77 5.03
CA ALA A 159 10.47 5.73 5.28
C ALA A 159 11.25 6.07 4.00
N ILE A 160 11.54 5.07 3.15
CA ILE A 160 12.15 5.30 1.82
C ILE A 160 11.22 6.18 0.95
N LEU A 161 9.92 5.88 0.94
CA LEU A 161 8.95 6.66 0.17
C LEU A 161 8.83 8.10 0.68
N TYR A 162 8.86 8.30 2.00
CA TYR A 162 8.88 9.62 2.61
C TYR A 162 10.14 10.40 2.24
N PHE A 163 11.32 9.77 2.33
CA PHE A 163 12.57 10.39 1.92
C PHE A 163 12.53 10.79 0.43
N LEU A 164 12.03 9.90 -0.43
CA LEU A 164 11.86 10.16 -1.85
C LEU A 164 10.92 11.35 -2.11
N PHE A 165 9.79 11.43 -1.39
CA PHE A 165 8.86 12.57 -1.44
C PHE A 165 9.55 13.88 -1.09
N THR A 166 10.33 13.90 0.00
CA THR A 166 11.03 15.11 0.46
C THR A 166 12.17 15.53 -0.48
N TRP A 167 12.82 14.57 -1.13
CA TRP A 167 13.97 14.84 -2.00
C TRP A 167 13.53 15.27 -3.40
N ASN A 168 12.56 14.58 -4.00
CA ASN A 168 12.08 14.88 -5.35
C ASN A 168 10.63 14.39 -5.57
N LEU A 169 9.70 15.33 -5.62
CA LEU A 169 8.27 15.04 -5.83
C LEU A 169 8.00 14.34 -7.16
N VAL A 170 8.69 14.70 -8.24
CA VAL A 170 8.51 14.08 -9.56
C VAL A 170 8.96 12.62 -9.52
N ALA A 171 10.10 12.36 -8.88
CA ALA A 171 10.60 11.00 -8.68
C ALA A 171 9.65 10.19 -7.77
N PHE A 172 9.07 10.82 -6.74
CA PHE A 172 8.06 10.19 -5.90
C PHE A 172 6.83 9.77 -6.70
N ILE A 173 6.26 10.67 -7.51
CA ILE A 173 5.10 10.33 -8.35
C ILE A 173 5.46 9.16 -9.29
N ALA A 174 6.63 9.19 -9.93
CA ALA A 174 7.01 8.12 -10.86
C ALA A 174 7.28 6.77 -10.16
N LEU A 175 7.99 6.77 -9.03
CA LEU A 175 8.58 5.56 -8.43
C LEU A 175 7.86 5.06 -7.17
N ALA A 176 7.10 5.89 -6.46
CA ALA A 176 6.53 5.49 -5.17
C ALA A 176 5.59 4.27 -5.28
N PRO A 177 4.65 4.22 -6.25
CA PRO A 177 3.83 3.03 -6.43
C PRO A 177 4.65 1.79 -6.81
N CYS A 178 5.71 1.95 -7.61
CA CYS A 178 6.60 0.84 -7.96
C CYS A 178 7.31 0.28 -6.71
N ILE A 179 7.93 1.16 -5.92
CA ILE A 179 8.68 0.78 -4.73
C ILE A 179 7.75 0.14 -3.70
N TYR A 180 6.56 0.72 -3.49
CA TYR A 180 5.56 0.13 -2.60
C TYR A 180 5.06 -1.21 -3.13
N GLY A 181 4.57 -1.25 -4.37
CA GLY A 181 4.02 -2.45 -5.00
C GLY A 181 5.00 -3.61 -5.00
N CYS A 182 6.20 -3.41 -5.55
CA CYS A 182 7.22 -4.45 -5.59
C CYS A 182 7.78 -4.79 -4.21
N GLY A 183 8.07 -3.79 -3.37
CA GLY A 183 8.67 -3.99 -2.05
C GLY A 183 7.74 -4.78 -1.12
N ILE A 184 6.48 -4.39 -1.05
CA ILE A 184 5.47 -5.12 -0.27
C ILE A 184 5.30 -6.53 -0.83
N THR A 185 5.06 -6.66 -2.14
CA THR A 185 4.84 -7.96 -2.77
C THR A 185 6.02 -8.91 -2.55
N THR A 186 7.26 -8.48 -2.75
CA THR A 186 8.45 -9.33 -2.51
C THR A 186 8.61 -9.74 -1.05
N SER A 187 8.24 -8.88 -0.09
CA SER A 187 8.25 -9.23 1.33
C SER A 187 7.25 -10.34 1.68
N PHE A 188 6.16 -10.41 0.92
CA PHE A 188 5.05 -11.32 1.14
C PHE A 188 5.09 -12.57 0.25
N ILE A 189 5.75 -12.55 -0.92
CA ILE A 189 5.94 -13.75 -1.78
C ILE A 189 6.66 -14.87 -1.02
N LYS A 190 7.66 -14.53 -0.20
CA LYS A 190 8.39 -15.49 0.64
C LYS A 190 7.66 -15.83 1.95
N PHE A 191 6.37 -15.50 2.04
CA PHE A 191 5.57 -15.67 3.24
C PHE A 191 4.21 -16.24 2.89
N SER A 192 4.05 -17.52 3.19
CA SER A 192 2.73 -18.05 3.44
C SER A 192 2.56 -18.06 4.97
N PRO A 193 1.71 -17.19 5.55
CA PRO A 193 1.32 -17.43 6.92
C PRO A 193 0.64 -18.80 6.99
N PRO A 194 0.85 -19.59 8.06
CA PRO A 194 0.41 -20.99 8.13
C PRO A 194 -1.11 -21.20 8.02
N PHE A 195 -1.90 -20.14 8.10
CA PHE A 195 -3.35 -20.15 7.92
C PHE A 195 -3.82 -19.89 6.48
N LEU A 196 -2.90 -19.57 5.56
CA LEU A 196 -3.16 -19.47 4.12
C LEU A 196 -2.68 -20.70 3.33
N GLU A 197 -1.97 -21.64 3.96
CA GLU A 197 -1.65 -22.93 3.35
C GLU A 197 -2.92 -23.80 3.33
N LYS A 198 -3.39 -24.12 2.12
CA LYS A 198 -4.41 -25.15 1.87
C LYS A 198 -3.76 -26.51 1.74
#